data_AF-A0A946ITK3-F1
#
_entry.id   AF-A0A946ITK3-F1
#
_cell.length_a   1.000
_cell.length_b   1.000
_cell.length_c   1.000
_cell.angle_alpha   90.00
_cell.angle_beta   90.00
_cell.angle_gamma   90.00
#
_symmetry.space_group_name_H-M   'P 1'
#
loop_
_entity.id
_entity.type
_entity.pdbx_description
1 polymer ?
#
loop_
_entity_poly.entity_id
_entity_poly.type
_entity_poly.pdbx_seq_one_letter_code
_entity_poly.pdbx_strand_id
1 'polypeptide(L)'
;MEYSLKEESKSTSGDKHHTGRAMLQIERENAGNQLREIEKVMHQLAKVNLSLASETIRLGSIIETNQANFFMSISVGKLETNNLIYLGIAPNSPIGMCLLGKTKGDQFNFSGKVYKVLLIT
;
A
#
# COMPACT_ATOMS: atom_id res chain seq x y z
N MET A 1 16.36 -9.44 26.16
CA MET A 1 15.55 -9.33 27.39
C MET A 1 14.33 -10.20 27.15
N GLU A 2 14.41 -11.45 27.59
CA GLU A 2 13.76 -11.93 28.84
C GLU A 2 12.36 -12.47 28.47
N TYR A 3 12.00 -13.75 28.53
CA TYR A 3 12.41 -14.85 29.41
C TYR A 3 12.32 -16.20 28.67
N SER A 4 13.43 -16.94 28.64
CA SER A 4 13.33 -18.38 28.89
C SER A 4 13.13 -18.58 30.39
N LEU A 5 12.51 -19.71 30.75
CA LEU A 5 12.45 -20.32 32.10
C LEU A 5 11.22 -19.95 32.94
N LYS A 6 10.21 -20.82 32.83
CA LYS A 6 9.66 -21.62 33.94
C LYS A 6 8.73 -22.65 33.29
N GLU A 7 9.19 -23.89 33.07
CA GLU A 7 8.89 -24.95 34.03
C GLU A 7 7.61 -24.67 34.83
N GLU A 8 6.49 -25.12 34.29
CA GLU A 8 5.49 -25.75 35.14
C GLU A 8 5.01 -27.04 34.49
N SER A 9 5.88 -28.05 34.58
CA SER A 9 5.46 -29.44 34.68
C SER A 9 4.62 -29.60 35.96
N LYS A 10 3.33 -29.23 35.94
CA LYS A 10 2.26 -29.70 36.84
C LYS A 10 0.98 -28.88 36.69
N SER A 11 0.30 -28.98 35.55
CA SER A 11 -1.13 -28.67 35.47
C SER A 11 -1.79 -29.52 34.39
N THR A 12 -2.34 -30.64 34.86
CA THR A 12 -3.61 -31.26 34.48
C THR A 12 -3.99 -31.30 33.00
N SER A 13 -4.28 -32.51 32.52
CA SER A 13 -4.73 -32.83 31.17
C SER A 13 -5.98 -32.10 30.64
N GLY A 14 -6.53 -31.11 31.36
CA GLY A 14 -7.64 -30.25 30.94
C GLY A 14 -7.24 -28.88 30.37
N ASP A 15 -6.08 -28.31 30.69
CA ASP A 15 -5.76 -26.91 30.33
C ASP A 15 -5.23 -26.75 28.88
N LYS A 16 -4.49 -27.75 28.40
CA LYS A 16 -3.98 -27.84 27.01
C LYS A 16 -5.08 -27.79 25.94
N HIS A 17 -6.32 -28.11 26.27
CA HIS A 17 -7.45 -28.00 25.34
C HIS A 17 -8.01 -26.57 25.26
N HIS A 18 -7.90 -25.77 26.30
CA HIS A 18 -8.37 -24.37 26.32
C HIS A 18 -7.41 -23.44 25.59
N THR A 19 -6.10 -23.60 25.79
CA THR A 19 -5.07 -22.81 25.09
C THR A 19 -5.03 -23.15 23.60
N GLY A 20 -5.14 -24.42 23.21
CA GLY A 20 -5.21 -24.83 21.80
C GLY A 20 -6.47 -24.34 21.07
N ARG A 21 -7.65 -24.36 21.74
CA ARG A 21 -8.88 -23.79 21.18
C ARG A 21 -8.83 -22.27 21.07
N ALA A 22 -8.26 -21.59 22.07
CA ALA A 22 -8.05 -20.14 22.02
C ALA A 22 -7.09 -19.76 20.87
N MET A 23 -6.02 -20.53 20.68
CA MET A 23 -5.05 -20.31 19.60
C MET A 23 -5.68 -20.54 18.21
N LEU A 24 -6.47 -21.60 18.03
CA LEU A 24 -7.26 -21.83 16.80
C LEU A 24 -8.28 -20.72 16.52
N GLN A 25 -8.88 -20.15 17.57
CA GLN A 25 -9.83 -19.06 17.44
C GLN A 25 -9.13 -17.76 17.04
N ILE A 26 -7.93 -17.49 17.56
CA ILE A 26 -7.06 -16.38 17.15
C ILE A 26 -6.60 -16.57 15.71
N GLU A 27 -6.19 -17.79 15.31
CA GLU A 27 -5.81 -18.07 13.93
C GLU A 27 -6.98 -17.86 12.96
N ARG A 28 -8.18 -18.28 13.35
CA ARG A 28 -9.40 -18.04 12.56
C ARG A 28 -9.76 -16.56 12.47
N GLU A 29 -9.58 -15.81 13.56
CA GLU A 29 -9.80 -14.37 13.57
C GLU A 29 -8.79 -13.65 12.65
N ASN A 30 -7.50 -14.03 12.72
CA ASN A 30 -6.46 -13.50 11.86
C ASN A 30 -6.71 -13.83 10.38
N ALA A 31 -7.09 -15.05 10.06
CA ALA A 31 -7.46 -15.44 8.69
C ALA A 31 -8.68 -14.65 8.19
N GLY A 32 -9.68 -14.42 9.05
CA GLY A 32 -10.83 -13.58 8.74
C GLY A 32 -10.47 -12.10 8.54
N ASN A 33 -9.45 -11.59 9.23
CA ASN A 33 -8.94 -10.23 9.04
C ASN A 33 -8.19 -10.11 7.72
N GLN A 34 -7.31 -11.06 7.41
CA GLN A 34 -6.59 -11.11 6.13
C GLN A 34 -7.56 -11.20 4.94
N LEU A 35 -8.60 -12.04 5.05
CA LEU A 35 -9.62 -12.15 4.01
C LEU A 35 -10.34 -10.82 3.77
N ARG A 36 -10.73 -10.13 4.84
CA ARG A 36 -11.38 -8.81 4.75
C ARG A 36 -10.47 -7.75 4.12
N GLU A 37 -9.16 -7.77 4.41
CA GLU A 37 -8.20 -6.88 3.75
C GLU A 37 -8.07 -7.19 2.25
N ILE A 38 -7.99 -8.48 1.88
CA ILE A 38 -7.92 -8.90 0.47
C ILE A 38 -9.19 -8.46 -0.28
N GLU A 39 -10.38 -8.69 0.28
CA GLU A 39 -11.65 -8.26 -0.33
C GLU A 39 -11.72 -6.75 -0.51
N LYS A 40 -11.23 -5.98 0.48
CA LYS A 40 -11.15 -4.51 0.39
C LYS A 40 -10.25 -4.07 -0.75
N VAL A 41 -9.08 -4.70 -0.91
CA VAL A 41 -8.14 -4.43 -2.00
C VAL A 41 -8.76 -4.81 -3.35
N MET A 42 -9.39 -5.98 -3.47
CA MET A 42 -10.07 -6.42 -4.69
C MET A 42 -11.20 -5.47 -5.11
N HIS A 43 -12.01 -5.01 -4.15
CA HIS A 43 -13.09 -4.06 -4.42
C HIS A 43 -12.57 -2.67 -4.82
N GLN A 44 -11.43 -2.25 -4.29
CA GLN A 44 -10.74 -1.03 -4.74
C GLN A 44 -10.22 -1.17 -6.18
N LEU A 45 -9.63 -2.32 -6.51
CA LEU A 45 -9.18 -2.64 -7.87
C LEU A 45 -10.32 -2.69 -8.89
N ALA A 46 -11.47 -3.27 -8.53
CA ALA A 46 -12.64 -3.37 -9.41
C ALA A 46 -13.25 -2.00 -9.79
N LYS A 47 -12.98 -0.95 -9.01
CA LYS A 47 -13.42 0.43 -9.30
C LYS A 47 -12.50 1.19 -10.25
N VAL A 48 -11.34 0.64 -10.61
CA VAL A 48 -10.37 1.29 -11.49
C VAL A 48 -10.84 1.16 -12.94
N ASN A 49 -11.56 2.17 -13.44
CA ASN A 49 -11.93 2.29 -14.85
C ASN A 49 -10.76 2.86 -15.66
N LEU A 50 -10.16 2.02 -16.52
CA LEU A 50 -9.00 2.35 -17.35
C LEU A 50 -9.35 3.08 -18.66
N SER A 51 -10.64 3.23 -18.99
CA SER A 51 -11.11 3.73 -20.30
C SER A 51 -11.35 5.24 -20.39
N LEU A 52 -11.17 5.98 -19.31
CA LEU A 52 -11.24 7.44 -19.30
C LEU A 52 -9.84 7.97 -19.05
N ALA A 53 -9.32 8.84 -19.91
CA ALA A 53 -8.19 9.69 -19.57
C ALA A 53 -8.46 10.26 -18.17
N SER A 54 -7.66 9.84 -17.19
CA SER A 54 -7.96 10.15 -15.80
C SER A 54 -7.63 11.61 -15.58
N GLU A 55 -8.63 12.43 -15.29
CA GLU A 55 -8.33 13.78 -14.78
C GLU A 55 -7.55 13.71 -13.47
N THR A 56 -7.72 12.62 -12.70
CA THR A 56 -7.09 12.40 -11.40
C THR A 56 -5.99 11.34 -11.45
N ILE A 57 -4.93 11.53 -10.67
CA ILE A 57 -3.84 10.57 -10.53
C ILE A 57 -4.32 9.32 -9.78
N ARG A 58 -4.12 8.14 -10.38
CA ARG A 58 -4.48 6.83 -9.82
C ARG A 58 -3.41 5.78 -10.12
N LEU A 59 -3.57 4.57 -9.58
CA LEU A 59 -2.70 3.45 -9.93
C LEU A 59 -2.71 3.22 -11.44
N GLY A 60 -1.54 3.07 -12.05
CA GLY A 60 -1.31 2.98 -13.48
C GLY A 60 -1.06 4.34 -14.18
N SER A 61 -1.24 5.48 -13.49
CA SER A 61 -1.01 6.79 -14.09
C SER A 61 0.48 7.11 -14.27
N ILE A 62 0.82 7.64 -15.45
CA ILE A 62 2.08 8.32 -15.71
C ILE A 62 1.87 9.81 -15.41
N ILE A 63 2.76 10.37 -14.60
CA ILE A 63 2.61 11.73 -14.08
C ILE A 63 3.86 12.51 -14.45
N GLU A 64 3.68 13.61 -15.16
CA GLU A 64 4.76 14.56 -15.43
C GLU A 64 4.60 15.76 -14.51
N THR A 65 5.69 16.13 -13.83
CA THR A 65 5.74 17.31 -12.97
C THR A 65 6.88 18.22 -13.38
N ASN A 66 6.90 19.44 -12.84
CA ASN A 66 8.00 20.38 -13.03
C ASN A 66 9.33 19.95 -12.38
N GLN A 67 9.36 18.90 -11.55
CA GLN A 67 10.55 18.47 -10.82
C GLN A 67 11.03 17.07 -11.24
N ALA A 68 10.11 16.13 -11.47
CA ALA A 68 10.41 14.75 -11.88
C ALA A 68 9.17 14.08 -12.51
N ASN A 69 9.40 13.02 -13.26
CA ASN A 69 8.31 12.19 -13.78
C ASN A 69 8.11 10.97 -12.88
N PHE A 70 6.85 10.61 -12.66
CA PHE A 70 6.44 9.52 -11.78
C PHE A 70 5.58 8.53 -12.53
N PHE A 71 5.62 7.28 -12.09
CA PHE A 71 4.70 6.25 -12.52
C PHE A 71 4.05 5.64 -11.27
N MET A 72 2.75 5.89 -11.10
CA MET A 72 1.99 5.43 -9.95
C MET A 72 1.75 3.92 -10.10
N SER A 73 2.55 3.10 -9.43
CA SER A 73 2.60 1.66 -9.63
C SER A 73 2.98 0.94 -8.34
N ILE A 74 3.69 -0.18 -8.41
CA ILE A 74 4.41 -0.71 -7.25
C ILE A 74 5.75 0.04 -7.16
N SER A 75 6.29 0.24 -5.96
CA SER A 75 7.51 1.04 -5.76
C SER A 75 8.74 0.34 -6.35
N VAL A 76 8.96 0.48 -7.66
CA VAL A 76 10.06 -0.15 -8.42
C VAL A 76 11.28 0.75 -8.56
N GLY A 77 11.22 1.99 -8.07
CA GLY A 77 12.35 2.92 -8.14
C GLY A 77 12.48 3.55 -9.54
N LYS A 78 13.71 3.65 -10.04
CA LYS A 78 14.00 4.37 -11.30
C LYS A 78 13.74 3.47 -12.51
N LEU A 79 12.90 3.94 -13.43
CA LEU A 79 12.58 3.33 -14.71
C LEU A 79 13.08 4.25 -15.84
N GLU A 80 13.79 3.68 -16.81
CA GLU A 80 14.25 4.43 -17.99
C GLU A 80 13.58 3.87 -19.24
N THR A 81 12.92 4.74 -19.98
CA THR A 81 12.28 4.40 -21.27
C THR A 81 12.31 5.62 -22.18
N ASN A 82 12.60 5.43 -23.47
CA ASN A 82 12.66 6.51 -24.46
C ASN A 82 13.53 7.71 -24.03
N ASN A 83 14.68 7.46 -23.39
CA ASN A 83 15.59 8.47 -22.81
C ASN A 83 14.95 9.36 -21.71
N LEU A 84 13.77 8.99 -21.20
CA LEU A 84 13.11 9.64 -20.09
C LEU A 84 13.18 8.78 -18.83
N ILE A 85 13.35 9.44 -17.70
CA ILE A 85 13.42 8.81 -16.38
C ILE A 85 12.08 8.96 -15.69
N TYR A 86 11.50 7.85 -15.27
CA TYR A 86 10.29 7.81 -14.44
C TYR A 86 10.60 7.16 -13.10
N LEU A 87 10.05 7.72 -12.03
CA LEU A 87 10.11 7.13 -10.69
C LEU A 87 8.83 6.32 -10.44
N GLY A 88 8.97 5.00 -10.42
CA GLY A 88 7.92 4.07 -10.02
C GLY A 88 7.66 4.18 -8.51
N ILE A 89 6.52 4.76 -8.15
CA ILE A 89 6.13 5.03 -6.77
C ILE A 89 4.84 4.30 -6.42
N ALA A 90 4.75 3.82 -5.18
CA ALA A 90 3.52 3.23 -4.68
C ALA A 90 2.54 4.30 -4.17
N PRO A 91 1.21 4.10 -4.28
CA PRO A 91 0.21 5.04 -3.75
C PRO A 91 0.33 5.30 -2.24
N ASN A 92 0.83 4.32 -1.49
CA ASN A 92 1.05 4.41 -0.05
C ASN A 92 2.44 4.97 0.32
N SER A 93 3.27 5.32 -0.66
CA SER A 93 4.54 6.02 -0.39
C SER A 93 4.28 7.47 0.03
N PRO A 94 5.19 8.13 0.78
CA PRO A 94 4.98 9.50 1.24
C PRO A 94 4.63 10.48 0.11
N ILE A 95 5.33 10.40 -1.03
CA ILE A 95 5.04 11.23 -2.20
C ILE A 95 3.82 10.73 -2.99
N GLY A 96 3.60 9.41 -3.02
CA GLY A 96 2.43 8.80 -3.66
C GLY A 96 1.12 9.24 -3.03
N MET A 97 1.07 9.33 -1.70
CA MET A 97 -0.11 9.84 -0.98
C MET A 97 -0.39 11.31 -1.31
N CYS A 98 0.66 12.12 -1.52
CA CYS A 98 0.48 13.51 -1.95
C CYS A 98 -0.04 13.61 -3.38
N LEU A 99 0.35 12.70 -4.26
CA LEU A 99 -0.05 12.70 -5.67
C LEU A 99 -1.44 12.08 -5.90
N LEU A 100 -1.81 11.09 -5.10
CA LEU A 100 -3.05 10.33 -5.28
C LEU A 100 -4.28 11.26 -5.27
N GLY A 101 -5.12 11.16 -6.30
CA GLY A 101 -6.34 11.95 -6.44
C GLY A 101 -6.13 13.40 -6.92
N LYS A 102 -4.89 13.88 -7.09
CA LYS A 102 -4.63 15.20 -7.68
C LYS A 102 -4.91 15.22 -9.18
N THR A 103 -5.14 16.40 -9.70
CA THR A 103 -5.44 16.66 -11.11
C THR A 103 -4.35 17.50 -11.78
N LYS A 104 -4.43 17.62 -13.11
CA LYS A 104 -3.53 18.50 -13.87
C LYS A 104 -3.67 19.95 -13.38
N GLY A 105 -2.53 20.58 -13.08
CA GLY A 105 -2.46 21.94 -12.55
C GLY A 105 -2.32 22.03 -11.03
N ASP A 106 -2.66 20.97 -10.31
CA ASP A 106 -2.52 20.92 -8.85
C ASP A 106 -1.06 21.02 -8.42
N GLN A 107 -0.87 21.62 -7.25
CA GLN A 107 0.43 21.77 -6.62
C GLN A 107 0.46 21.09 -5.24
N PHE A 108 1.66 20.69 -4.83
CA PHE A 108 1.93 20.20 -3.49
C PHE A 108 3.38 20.40 -3.09
N ASN A 109 3.62 20.44 -1.79
CA ASN A 109 4.95 20.49 -1.24
C ASN A 109 5.37 19.10 -0.77
N PHE A 110 6.55 18.66 -1.17
CA PHE A 110 7.15 17.43 -0.69
C PHE A 110 8.65 17.64 -0.50
N SER A 111 9.15 17.33 0.70
CA SER A 111 10.57 17.54 1.09
C SER A 111 11.08 18.95 0.79
N GLY A 112 10.25 19.98 1.03
CA GLY A 112 10.62 21.39 0.82
C GLY A 112 10.63 21.85 -0.65
N LYS A 113 10.22 21.00 -1.60
CA LYS A 113 10.07 21.36 -3.02
C LYS A 113 8.61 21.43 -3.42
N VAL A 114 8.27 22.41 -4.27
CA VAL A 114 6.95 22.56 -4.86
C VAL A 114 6.88 21.74 -6.16
N TYR A 115 5.99 20.76 -6.17
CA TYR A 115 5.64 19.96 -7.33
C TYR A 115 4.34 20.49 -7.92
N LYS A 116 4.32 20.66 -9.24
CA LYS A 116 3.13 20.99 -10.03
C LYS A 116 2.88 19.88 -11.04
N VAL A 117 1.66 19.35 -11.05
CA VAL A 117 1.24 18.33 -12.02
C VAL A 117 1.03 19.00 -13.38
N LEU A 118 1.80 18.59 -14.39
CA LEU A 118 1.76 19.15 -15.73
C LEU A 118 0.92 18.28 -16.68
N LEU A 119 1.07 16.96 -16.57
CA LEU A 119 0.37 15.99 -17.40
C LEU A 119 0.09 14.72 -16.60
N ILE A 120 -1.03 14.09 -16.93
CA ILE A 120 -1.43 12.77 -16.44
C ILE A 120 -1.79 11.96 -17.68
N THR A 121 -1.17 10.79 -17.84
CA THR A 121 -1.47 9.83 -18.92
C THR A 121 -1.89 8.50 -18.32
#